data_AF-A0A252F1G5-F1
#
_entry.id   AF-A0A252F1G5-F1
#
_cell.length_a   1.000
_cell.length_b   1.000
_cell.length_c   1.000
_cell.angle_alpha   90.00
_cell.angle_beta   90.00
_cell.angle_gamma   90.00
#
_symmetry.space_group_name_H-M   'P 1'
#
loop_
_entity.id
_entity.type
_entity.pdbx_description
1 polymer ?
#
loop_
_entity_poly.entity_id
_entity_poly.type
_entity_poly.pdbx_seq_one_letter_code
_entity_poly.pdbx_strand_id
1 'polypeptide(L)'
;MIYNSIKKGGGRKMWLDKLKSLKRQSGKTIDQISAESGISKGTVNKIFAGQTKDPQYTTLKAIVNCLGFTVDDLDENDPPSQDVPDLGGSVEMETFVNILKLCGIKIPENSDISDGDYRFLSAMMSAVRDWFNK
;
A
#
# COMPACT_ATOMS: atom_id res chain seq x y z
N MET A 1 9.76 27.59 -34.30
CA MET A 1 9.86 26.12 -34.41
C MET A 1 10.14 25.50 -33.04
N ILE A 2 9.14 25.32 -32.17
CA ILE A 2 9.27 24.37 -31.03
C ILE A 2 7.92 23.92 -30.42
N TYR A 3 6.80 24.57 -30.76
CA TYR A 3 5.51 24.37 -30.07
C TYR A 3 4.70 23.13 -30.52
N ASN A 4 5.31 22.02 -30.97
CA ASN A 4 4.51 20.89 -31.51
C ASN A 4 5.02 19.46 -31.31
N SER A 5 5.88 19.16 -30.33
CA SER A 5 6.48 17.81 -30.21
C SER A 5 6.31 17.06 -28.88
N ILE A 6 5.44 17.48 -27.94
CA ILE A 6 5.22 16.70 -26.71
C ILE A 6 3.73 16.44 -26.47
N LYS A 7 3.11 15.72 -27.40
CA LYS A 7 2.06 14.75 -27.07
C LYS A 7 2.28 13.53 -27.95
N LYS A 8 2.60 12.38 -27.32
CA LYS A 8 2.06 11.04 -27.68
C LYS A 8 2.72 9.92 -26.84
N GLY A 9 1.93 9.25 -25.99
CA GLY A 9 1.87 7.77 -26.02
C GLY A 9 2.47 6.92 -24.89
N GLY A 10 2.36 7.27 -23.60
CA GLY A 10 2.97 6.47 -22.51
C GLY A 10 2.08 5.84 -21.42
N GLY A 11 0.86 6.34 -21.13
CA GLY A 11 0.19 6.07 -19.84
C GLY A 11 -0.67 4.79 -19.68
N ARG A 12 -0.93 4.00 -20.74
CA ARG A 12 -1.97 2.94 -20.69
C ARG A 12 -1.54 1.62 -20.04
N LYS A 13 -0.25 1.33 -19.94
CA LYS A 13 0.27 0.11 -19.28
C LYS A 13 0.62 0.35 -17.80
N MET A 14 1.04 1.57 -17.49
CA MET A 14 1.54 1.95 -16.16
C MET A 14 0.48 1.81 -15.06
N TRP A 15 -0.74 2.33 -15.25
CA TRP A 15 -1.80 2.23 -14.24
C TRP A 15 -2.26 0.79 -13.96
N LEU A 16 -2.32 -0.08 -14.98
CA LEU A 16 -2.76 -1.46 -14.82
C LEU A 16 -1.73 -2.29 -14.06
N ASP A 17 -0.45 -2.09 -14.36
CA ASP A 17 0.64 -2.77 -13.67
C ASP A 17 0.74 -2.30 -12.22
N LYS A 18 0.55 -0.99 -11.96
CA LYS A 18 0.42 -0.44 -10.61
C LYS A 18 -0.78 -1.03 -9.87
N LEU A 19 -1.96 -1.09 -10.49
CA LEU A 19 -3.16 -1.69 -9.89
C LEU A 19 -2.95 -3.16 -9.50
N LYS A 20 -2.26 -3.95 -10.33
CA LYS A 20 -1.89 -5.34 -9.99
C LYS A 20 -0.94 -5.39 -8.79
N SER A 21 -0.01 -4.45 -8.69
CA SER A 21 0.87 -4.32 -7.52
C SER A 21 0.08 -4.01 -6.25
N LEU A 22 -0.82 -3.03 -6.29
CA LEU A 22 -1.70 -2.68 -5.16
C LEU A 22 -2.55 -3.88 -4.72
N LYS A 23 -3.10 -4.65 -5.68
CA LYS A 23 -3.81 -5.90 -5.37
C LYS A 23 -2.93 -6.88 -4.61
N ARG A 24 -1.68 -7.11 -5.06
CA ARG A 24 -0.75 -8.03 -4.39
C ARG A 24 -0.45 -7.56 -2.97
N GLN A 25 -0.23 -6.26 -2.76
CA GLN A 25 0.03 -5.67 -1.45
C GLN A 25 -1.15 -5.83 -0.49
N SER A 26 -2.38 -5.67 -0.99
CA SER A 26 -3.60 -5.84 -0.17
C SER A 26 -3.88 -7.29 0.26
N GLY A 27 -3.27 -8.28 -0.40
CA GLY A 27 -3.59 -9.71 -0.20
C GLY A 27 -4.98 -10.16 -0.71
N LYS A 28 -5.79 -9.28 -1.31
CA LYS A 28 -7.16 -9.59 -1.70
C LYS A 28 -7.28 -10.44 -2.98
N THR A 29 -8.24 -11.36 -2.95
CA THR A 29 -8.67 -12.16 -4.10
C THR A 29 -9.63 -11.37 -4.99
N ILE A 30 -9.82 -11.83 -6.23
CA ILE A 30 -10.81 -11.23 -7.15
C ILE A 30 -12.23 -11.33 -6.57
N ASP A 31 -12.53 -12.41 -5.84
CA ASP A 31 -13.83 -12.62 -5.20
C ASP A 31 -14.08 -11.62 -4.08
N GLN A 32 -13.09 -11.38 -3.21
CA GLN A 32 -13.18 -10.35 -2.16
C GLN A 32 -13.32 -8.95 -2.77
N ILE A 33 -12.54 -8.62 -3.80
CA ILE A 33 -12.65 -7.33 -4.49
C ILE A 33 -14.05 -7.16 -5.07
N SER A 34 -14.60 -8.20 -5.69
CA SER A 34 -15.96 -8.15 -6.25
C SER A 34 -17.02 -7.93 -5.16
N ALA A 35 -16.93 -8.67 -4.06
CA ALA A 35 -17.87 -8.57 -2.95
C ALA A 35 -17.83 -7.20 -2.26
N GLU A 36 -16.64 -6.67 -1.99
CA GLU A 36 -16.45 -5.43 -1.25
C GLU A 36 -16.67 -4.17 -2.11
N SER A 37 -16.26 -4.19 -3.38
CA SER A 37 -16.44 -3.03 -4.28
C SER A 37 -17.84 -2.94 -4.89
N GLY A 38 -18.65 -4.00 -4.79
CA GLY A 38 -19.94 -4.10 -5.48
C GLY A 38 -19.84 -4.25 -7.01
N ILE A 39 -18.63 -4.42 -7.55
CA ILE A 39 -18.39 -4.63 -8.99
C ILE A 39 -18.42 -6.13 -9.29
N SER A 40 -19.07 -6.53 -10.39
CA SER A 40 -19.17 -7.95 -10.74
C SER A 40 -17.80 -8.61 -11.00
N LYS A 41 -17.65 -9.87 -10.58
CA LYS A 41 -16.42 -10.66 -10.75
C LYS A 41 -15.92 -10.67 -12.20
N GLY A 42 -16.84 -10.71 -13.17
CA GLY A 42 -16.51 -10.65 -14.59
C GLY A 42 -15.86 -9.32 -14.99
N THR A 43 -16.38 -8.19 -14.48
CA THR A 43 -15.81 -6.86 -14.73
C THR A 43 -14.45 -6.71 -14.04
N VAL A 44 -14.31 -7.14 -12.79
CA VAL A 44 -13.02 -7.12 -12.07
C VAL A 44 -11.97 -7.94 -12.83
N ASN A 45 -12.31 -9.16 -13.28
CA ASN A 45 -11.41 -9.98 -14.10
C ASN A 45 -10.98 -9.29 -15.39
N LYS A 46 -11.92 -8.68 -16.13
CA LYS A 46 -11.60 -7.95 -17.37
C LYS A 46 -10.66 -6.78 -17.13
N ILE A 47 -10.79 -6.07 -16.01
CA ILE A 47 -9.89 -4.98 -15.63
C ILE A 47 -8.49 -5.53 -15.36
N PHE A 48 -8.35 -6.50 -14.45
CA PHE A 48 -7.03 -7.06 -14.12
C PHE A 48 -6.37 -7.82 -15.28
N ALA A 49 -7.15 -8.35 -16.23
CA ALA A 49 -6.65 -8.95 -17.47
C ALA A 49 -6.27 -7.91 -18.54
N GLY A 50 -6.49 -6.61 -18.32
CA GLY A 50 -6.21 -5.54 -19.29
C GLY A 50 -7.13 -5.53 -20.50
N GLN A 51 -8.27 -6.22 -20.43
CA GLN A 51 -9.29 -6.25 -21.48
C GLN A 51 -10.14 -4.97 -21.48
N THR A 52 -10.15 -4.24 -20.37
CA THR A 52 -10.78 -2.93 -20.24
C THR A 52 -9.74 -1.85 -20.50
N LYS A 53 -9.80 -1.22 -21.68
CA LYS A 53 -8.83 -0.20 -22.10
C LYS A 53 -8.92 1.11 -21.30
N ASP A 54 -10.14 1.46 -20.89
CA ASP A 54 -10.46 2.72 -20.21
C ASP A 54 -11.62 2.50 -19.22
N PRO A 55 -11.34 1.91 -18.04
CA PRO A 55 -12.34 1.79 -16.97
C PRO A 55 -12.81 3.17 -16.49
N GLN A 56 -14.10 3.28 -16.16
CA GLN A 56 -14.66 4.50 -15.56
C GLN A 56 -13.96 4.82 -14.23
N TYR A 57 -13.78 6.12 -13.94
CA TYR A 57 -13.15 6.60 -12.70
C TYR A 57 -13.81 6.03 -11.44
N THR A 58 -15.14 5.95 -11.41
CA THR A 58 -15.91 5.38 -10.29
C THR A 58 -15.58 3.91 -10.06
N THR A 59 -15.40 3.14 -11.13
CA THR A 59 -15.01 1.73 -11.09
C THR A 59 -13.58 1.60 -10.56
N LEU A 60 -12.65 2.41 -11.04
CA LEU A 60 -11.27 2.43 -10.57
C LEU A 60 -11.20 2.75 -9.07
N LYS A 61 -11.88 3.83 -8.66
CA LYS A 61 -11.95 4.33 -7.29
C LYS A 61 -12.50 3.27 -6.32
N ALA A 62 -13.58 2.59 -6.70
CA ALA A 62 -14.16 1.53 -5.87
C ALA A 62 -13.20 0.35 -5.67
N ILE A 63 -12.44 -0.02 -6.73
CA ILE A 63 -11.45 -1.09 -6.63
C ILE A 63 -10.28 -0.66 -5.75
N VAL A 64 -9.63 0.48 -6.00
CA VAL A 64 -8.45 0.91 -5.20
C VAL A 64 -8.80 1.14 -3.73
N ASN A 65 -9.96 1.72 -3.43
CA ASN A 65 -10.41 1.91 -2.05
C ASN A 65 -10.64 0.57 -1.35
N CYS A 66 -11.20 -0.42 -2.05
CA CYS A 66 -11.30 -1.79 -1.53
C CYS A 66 -9.90 -2.37 -1.23
N LEU A 67 -8.89 -2.05 -2.03
CA LEU A 67 -7.51 -2.50 -1.77
C LEU A 67 -6.81 -1.73 -0.64
N GLY A 68 -7.41 -0.66 -0.11
CA GLY A 68 -6.82 0.21 0.92
C GLY A 68 -6.02 1.39 0.38
N PHE A 69 -6.20 1.73 -0.89
CA PHE A 69 -5.46 2.79 -1.60
C PHE A 69 -6.41 3.81 -2.23
N THR A 70 -5.85 4.85 -2.83
CA THR A 70 -6.55 5.90 -3.56
C THR A 70 -6.30 5.80 -5.08
N VAL A 71 -6.98 6.62 -5.87
CA VAL A 71 -6.74 6.68 -7.32
C VAL A 71 -5.40 7.35 -7.63
N ASP A 72 -4.93 8.25 -6.75
CA ASP A 72 -3.66 8.95 -6.90
C ASP A 72 -2.48 7.97 -6.83
N ASP A 73 -2.62 6.89 -6.04
CA ASP A 73 -1.64 5.79 -5.97
C ASP A 73 -1.46 5.02 -7.29
N LEU A 74 -2.24 5.30 -8.33
CA LEU A 74 -2.08 4.72 -9.66
C LEU A 74 -1.16 5.54 -10.57
N ASP A 75 -0.88 6.80 -10.25
CA ASP A 75 0.01 7.65 -11.02
C ASP A 75 1.47 7.41 -10.64
N GLU A 76 2.36 7.32 -11.64
CA GLU A 76 3.81 7.15 -11.45
C GLU A 76 4.55 8.48 -11.15
N ASN A 77 3.81 9.59 -11.01
CA ASN A 77 4.42 10.92 -10.83
C ASN A 77 4.69 11.29 -9.38
N ASP A 78 4.34 10.44 -8.41
CA ASP A 78 4.83 10.63 -7.06
C ASP A 78 6.31 10.18 -7.01
N PRO A 79 7.26 11.04 -6.58
CA PRO A 79 8.49 10.50 -6.00
C PRO A 79 8.04 9.48 -4.96
N PRO A 80 8.64 8.28 -4.91
CA PRO A 80 8.14 7.19 -4.08
C PRO A 80 7.80 7.79 -2.72
N SER A 81 6.50 7.78 -2.38
CA SER A 81 6.03 8.17 -1.07
C SER A 81 7.02 7.54 -0.10
N GLN A 82 7.73 8.39 0.65
CA GLN A 82 8.82 7.98 1.53
C GLN A 82 8.23 7.17 2.68
N ASP A 83 7.81 5.95 2.37
CA ASP A 83 7.25 4.96 3.25
C ASP A 83 8.22 3.78 3.21
N VAL A 84 9.15 3.84 4.16
CA VAL A 84 10.06 2.80 4.69
C VAL A 84 10.68 1.82 3.66
N PRO A 85 12.01 1.80 3.49
CA PRO A 85 12.68 0.69 2.83
C PRO A 85 12.20 -0.63 3.44
N ASP A 86 11.67 -1.51 2.59
CA ASP A 86 11.42 -2.91 2.91
C ASP A 86 12.76 -3.52 3.37
N LEU A 87 12.95 -3.55 4.69
CA LEU A 87 13.99 -4.33 5.33
C LEU A 87 13.57 -5.80 5.18
N GLY A 88 13.86 -6.34 3.99
CA GLY A 88 13.44 -7.62 3.43
C GLY A 88 13.57 -8.80 4.39
N GLY A 89 12.55 -8.93 5.21
CA GLY A 89 12.36 -9.97 6.19
C GLY A 89 11.15 -9.55 6.99
N SER A 90 9.96 -9.99 6.56
CA SER A 90 8.79 -9.97 7.43
C SER A 90 9.17 -10.74 8.69
N VAL A 91 9.63 -10.03 9.72
CA VAL A 91 9.76 -10.60 11.05
C VAL A 91 8.31 -10.87 11.44
N GLU A 92 7.91 -12.13 11.32
CA GLU A 92 6.60 -12.59 11.79
C GLU A 92 6.38 -11.96 13.16
N MET A 93 5.22 -11.33 13.37
CA MET A 93 4.94 -10.53 14.58
C MET A 93 5.26 -11.29 15.87
N GLU A 94 5.09 -12.61 15.84
CA GLU A 94 5.46 -13.51 16.92
C GLU A 94 6.97 -13.52 17.23
N THR A 95 7.83 -13.53 16.21
CA THR A 95 9.29 -13.46 16.37
C THR A 95 9.70 -12.12 16.98
N PHE A 96 9.08 -11.03 16.52
CA PHE A 96 9.32 -9.69 17.08
C PHE A 96 8.93 -9.62 18.56
N VAL A 97 7.73 -10.09 18.89
CA VAL A 97 7.23 -10.19 20.28
C VAL A 97 8.16 -11.04 21.14
N ASN A 98 8.68 -12.15 20.61
CA ASN A 98 9.62 -13.03 21.33
C ASN A 98 10.96 -12.35 21.60
N ILE A 99 11.51 -11.61 20.63
CA ILE A 99 12.75 -10.84 20.81
C ILE A 99 12.55 -9.78 21.89
N LEU A 100 11.44 -9.03 21.86
CA LEU A 100 11.14 -8.02 22.89
C LEU A 100 11.05 -8.66 24.29
N LYS A 101 10.37 -9.80 24.43
CA LYS A 101 10.31 -10.55 25.69
C LYS A 101 11.69 -11.01 26.18
N LEU A 102 12.56 -11.48 25.28
CA LEU A 102 13.94 -11.87 25.61
C LEU A 102 14.79 -10.69 26.10
N CYS A 103 14.54 -9.49 25.55
CA CYS A 103 15.15 -8.25 26.04
C CYS A 103 14.56 -7.76 27.37
N GLY A 104 13.64 -8.50 27.98
CA GLY A 104 12.98 -8.13 29.24
C GLY A 104 11.89 -7.09 29.09
N ILE A 105 11.47 -6.77 27.86
CA ILE A 105 10.39 -5.82 27.58
C ILE A 105 9.07 -6.55 27.80
N LYS A 106 8.28 -6.06 28.77
CA LYS A 106 6.96 -6.62 29.08
C LYS A 106 5.93 -6.05 28.12
N ILE A 107 5.23 -6.93 27.39
CA ILE A 107 4.13 -6.57 26.49
C ILE A 107 2.82 -6.91 27.21
N PRO A 108 1.95 -5.93 27.52
CA PRO A 108 0.67 -6.18 28.17
C PRO A 108 -0.28 -6.96 27.23
N GLU A 109 -0.90 -8.04 27.73
CA GLU A 109 -1.74 -8.96 26.94
C GLU A 109 -3.15 -8.41 26.64
N ASN A 110 -3.65 -7.46 27.43
CA ASN A 110 -4.97 -6.87 27.21
C ASN A 110 -4.99 -5.43 27.72
N SER A 111 -5.20 -4.49 26.79
CA SER A 111 -5.51 -3.06 26.96
C SER A 111 -4.52 -2.14 27.68
N ASP A 112 -4.35 -0.97 27.05
CA ASP A 112 -3.69 0.27 27.45
C ASP A 112 -2.18 0.23 27.69
N ILE A 113 -1.46 0.29 26.57
CA ILE A 113 -0.16 0.95 26.53
C ILE A 113 -0.42 2.39 27.04
N SER A 114 0.19 2.76 28.16
CA SER A 114 0.00 4.11 28.73
C SER A 114 0.41 5.17 27.71
N ASP A 115 -0.19 6.37 27.75
CA ASP A 115 0.24 7.50 26.91
C ASP A 115 1.75 7.78 27.07
N GLY A 116 2.28 7.56 28.28
CA GLY A 116 3.72 7.63 28.53
C GLY A 116 4.54 6.58 27.75
N ASP A 117 4.04 5.35 27.69
CA ASP A 117 4.70 4.25 26.96
C ASP A 117 4.62 4.48 25.45
N TYR A 118 3.47 4.96 24.94
CA TYR A 118 3.32 5.34 23.54
C TYR A 118 4.27 6.48 23.15
N ARG A 119 4.37 7.53 23.98
CA ARG A 119 5.28 8.65 23.73
C ARG A 119 6.74 8.22 23.76
N PHE A 120 7.11 7.33 24.67
CA PHE A 120 8.46 6.75 24.73
C PHE A 120 8.78 5.93 23.46
N LEU A 121 7.89 5.01 23.05
CA LEU A 121 8.07 4.21 21.84
C LEU A 121 8.10 5.09 20.57
N SER A 122 7.25 6.12 20.51
CA SER A 122 7.25 7.11 19.43
C SER A 122 8.58 7.86 19.34
N ALA A 123 9.12 8.32 20.48
CA ALA A 123 10.41 8.99 20.52
C ALA A 123 11.56 8.08 20.08
N MET A 124 11.54 6.81 20.49
CA MET A 124 12.52 5.81 20.06
C MET A 124 12.47 5.57 18.55
N MET A 125 11.26 5.43 17.98
CA MET A 125 11.09 5.26 16.53
C MET A 125 11.54 6.49 15.75
N SER A 126 11.27 7.70 16.24
CA SER A 126 11.77 8.94 15.63
C SER A 126 13.29 9.01 15.65
N ALA A 127 13.93 8.66 16.76
CA ALA A 127 15.39 8.65 16.86
C ALA A 127 16.04 7.65 15.89
N VAL A 128 15.46 6.45 15.74
CA VAL A 128 15.93 5.45 14.77
C VAL A 128 15.74 5.97 13.34
N ARG A 129 14.58 6.55 13.02
CA ARG A 129 14.30 7.14 11.70
C ARG A 129 15.30 8.23 11.34
N ASP A 130 15.56 9.14 12.26
CA ASP A 130 16.50 10.25 12.08
C ASP A 130 17.95 9.77 11.92
N TRP A 131 18.31 8.64 12.53
CA TRP A 131 19.63 8.04 12.38
C TRP A 131 19.88 7.51 10.97
N PHE A 132 18.88 6.88 10.35
CA PHE A 132 19.00 6.31 8.99
C PHE A 132 18.78 7.34 7.87
N ASN A 133 18.27 8.54 8.19
CA ASN A 133 18.03 9.62 7.24
C ASN A 133 19.13 10.71 7.26
N LYS A 134 20.27 10.46 7.91
CA LYS A 134 21.50 11.26 7.82
C LYS A 134 22.47 10.64 6.82
#